data_AF-A0A0C2BNU0-F1
#
_entry.id   AF-A0A0C2BNU0-F1
#
_cell.length_a   1.000
_cell.length_b   1.000
_cell.length_c   1.000
_cell.angle_alpha   90.00
_cell.angle_beta   90.00
_cell.angle_gamma   90.00
#
_symmetry.space_group_name_H-M   'P 1'
#
loop_
_entity.id
_entity.type
_entity.pdbx_description
1 polymer ?
#
loop_
_entity_poly.entity_id
_entity_poly.type
_entity_poly.pdbx_seq_one_letter_code
_entity_poly.pdbx_strand_id
1 'polypeptide(L)'
;MRFAILLALVGLVAAAVHEHKLTWRKSRKIQMIERGEYAAFVEYRNALRASNLATSSQQVFDYGDYEYIGNISIGTPDQNFMVVLDTGSANLWVPETACDASCNKKRKFVASSSSSFVKSTKTWTIQYGSGDAKGVLGTDTMK
;
A
#
# COMPACT_ATOMS: atom_id res chain seq x y z
N MET A 1 -5.41 36.52 -32.19
CA MET A 1 -6.53 36.03 -31.35
C MET A 1 -7.00 34.63 -31.72
N ARG A 2 -7.43 34.34 -32.96
CA ARG A 2 -7.97 33.01 -33.34
C ARG A 2 -7.00 31.84 -33.13
N PHE A 3 -5.71 32.03 -33.42
CA PHE A 3 -4.68 31.00 -33.20
C PHE A 3 -4.43 30.68 -31.72
N ALA A 4 -4.51 31.68 -30.84
CA ALA A 4 -4.32 31.50 -29.40
C ALA A 4 -5.51 30.75 -28.77
N ILE A 5 -6.73 31.03 -29.26
CA ILE A 5 -7.93 30.28 -28.86
C ILE A 5 -7.81 28.81 -29.30
N LEU A 6 -7.30 28.56 -30.52
CA LEU A 6 -7.10 27.19 -31.02
C LEU A 6 -6.05 26.41 -30.20
N LEU A 7 -4.92 27.03 -29.86
CA LEU A 7 -3.88 26.43 -29.01
C LEU A 7 -4.39 26.14 -27.59
N ALA A 8 -5.18 27.04 -27.01
CA ALA A 8 -5.80 26.83 -25.71
C ALA A 8 -6.82 25.68 -25.75
N LEU A 9 -7.62 25.59 -26.82
CA LEU A 9 -8.55 24.48 -27.02
C LEU A 9 -7.81 23.15 -27.17
N VAL A 10 -6.77 23.07 -28.01
CA VAL A 10 -5.95 21.85 -28.18
C VAL A 10 -5.28 21.44 -26.86
N GLY A 11 -4.76 22.39 -26.07
CA GLY A 11 -4.21 22.11 -24.75
C GLY A 11 -5.25 21.58 -23.75
N LEU A 12 -6.50 22.04 -23.84
CA LEU A 12 -7.62 21.54 -23.03
C LEU A 12 -8.07 20.12 -23.45
N VAL A 13 -7.94 19.75 -24.73
CA VAL A 13 -8.29 18.39 -25.21
C VAL A 13 -7.13 17.40 -25.08
N ALA A 14 -5.89 17.88 -24.91
CA ALA A 14 -4.69 17.06 -24.75
C ALA A 14 -4.38 16.69 -23.28
N ALA A 15 -5.38 16.73 -22.39
CA ALA A 15 -5.22 16.21 -21.05
C ALA A 15 -4.93 14.70 -21.12
N ALA A 16 -3.70 14.30 -20.81
CA ALA A 16 -3.33 12.90 -20.75
C ALA A 16 -4.12 12.22 -19.63
N VAL A 17 -5.03 11.33 -19.99
CA VAL A 17 -5.66 10.42 -19.02
C VAL A 17 -4.68 9.29 -18.76
N HIS A 18 -4.14 9.22 -17.54
CA HIS A 18 -3.31 8.10 -17.11
C HIS A 18 -4.18 7.08 -16.40
N GLU A 19 -4.47 5.96 -17.07
CA GLU A 19 -5.24 4.86 -16.49
C GLU A 19 -4.28 3.81 -15.93
N HIS A 20 -4.32 3.60 -14.61
CA HIS A 20 -3.54 2.54 -13.97
C HIS A 20 -4.38 1.29 -13.79
N LYS A 21 -3.99 0.19 -14.42
CA LYS A 21 -4.73 -1.06 -14.29
C LYS A 21 -4.55 -1.65 -12.90
N LEU A 22 -5.66 -1.80 -12.18
CA LEU A 22 -5.68 -2.39 -10.84
C LEU A 22 -6.11 -3.86 -10.90
N THR A 23 -5.53 -4.64 -10.00
CA THR A 23 -6.06 -5.95 -9.61
C THR A 23 -6.64 -5.83 -8.21
N TRP A 24 -7.52 -6.74 -7.80
CA TRP A 24 -8.11 -6.68 -6.47
C TRP A 24 -8.10 -8.06 -5.81
N ARG A 25 -8.07 -8.08 -4.47
CA ARG A 25 -8.24 -9.28 -3.67
C ARG A 25 -9.43 -9.15 -2.76
N LYS A 26 -10.21 -10.23 -2.66
CA LYS A 26 -11.36 -10.32 -1.74
C LYS A 26 -10.89 -10.05 -0.32
N SER A 27 -11.69 -9.32 0.44
CA SER A 27 -11.43 -9.12 1.86
C SER A 27 -11.40 -10.45 2.60
N ARG A 28 -10.63 -10.53 3.69
CA ARG A 28 -10.57 -11.74 4.52
C ARG A 28 -11.96 -12.10 5.08
N LYS A 29 -12.81 -11.11 5.34
CA LYS A 29 -14.22 -11.33 5.70
C LYS A 29 -14.96 -12.15 4.63
N ILE A 30 -14.91 -11.74 3.37
CA ILE A 30 -15.57 -12.46 2.27
C ILE A 30 -14.99 -13.87 2.13
N GLN A 31 -13.66 -14.01 2.22
CA GLN A 31 -13.01 -15.32 2.17
C GLN A 31 -13.49 -16.24 3.31
N MET A 32 -13.66 -15.74 4.54
CA MET A 32 -14.21 -16.52 5.66
C MET A 32 -15.67 -16.91 5.43
N ILE A 33 -16.48 -16.03 4.84
CA ILE A 33 -17.88 -16.33 4.50
C ILE A 33 -17.93 -17.47 3.48
N GLU A 34 -17.13 -17.39 2.43
CA GLU A 34 -17.05 -18.42 1.38
C GLU A 34 -16.59 -19.78 1.92
N ARG A 35 -15.77 -19.79 2.97
CA ARG A 35 -15.31 -21.01 3.66
C ARG A 35 -16.26 -21.51 4.76
N GLY A 36 -17.30 -20.75 5.10
CA GLY A 36 -18.19 -21.07 6.24
C GLY A 36 -17.59 -20.80 7.62
N GLU A 37 -16.43 -20.14 7.71
CA GLU A 37 -15.69 -19.88 8.96
C GLU A 37 -16.18 -18.60 9.67
N TYR A 38 -16.96 -17.76 8.99
CA TYR A 38 -17.30 -16.42 9.49
C TYR A 38 -18.15 -16.42 10.76
N ALA A 39 -19.06 -17.38 10.91
CA ALA A 39 -19.93 -17.47 12.09
C ALA A 39 -19.09 -17.69 13.37
N ALA A 40 -18.18 -18.67 13.35
CA ALA A 40 -17.28 -18.94 14.47
C ALA A 40 -16.38 -17.74 14.80
N PHE A 41 -15.88 -17.03 13.78
CA PHE A 41 -15.12 -15.80 13.99
C PHE A 41 -15.93 -14.71 14.70
N VAL A 42 -17.21 -14.55 14.34
CA VAL A 42 -18.10 -13.58 14.99
C VAL A 42 -18.40 -13.96 16.44
N GLU A 43 -18.65 -15.23 16.73
CA GLU A 43 -18.84 -15.73 18.10
C GLU A 43 -17.62 -15.47 18.99
N TYR A 44 -16.43 -15.83 18.51
CA TYR A 44 -15.16 -15.55 19.19
C TYR A 44 -15.00 -14.07 19.53
N ARG A 45 -15.26 -13.18 18.57
CA ARG A 45 -15.16 -11.72 18.78
C ARG A 45 -16.20 -11.20 19.77
N ASN A 46 -17.42 -11.73 19.75
CA ASN A 46 -18.46 -11.31 20.68
C ASN A 46 -18.13 -11.74 22.11
N ALA A 47 -17.55 -12.93 22.30
CA ALA A 47 -17.05 -13.37 23.60
C ALA A 47 -15.97 -12.43 24.16
N LEU A 48 -15.00 -12.02 23.33
CA LEU A 48 -13.96 -11.06 23.73
C LEU A 48 -14.52 -9.67 24.13
N ARG A 49 -15.61 -9.23 23.49
CA ARG A 49 -16.28 -7.97 23.83
C ARG A 49 -17.03 -8.07 25.16
N ALA A 50 -17.75 -9.17 25.36
CA ALA A 50 -18.48 -9.42 26.60
C ALA A 50 -17.55 -9.48 27.82
N SER A 51 -16.30 -9.91 27.65
CA SER A 51 -15.32 -9.97 28.74
C SER A 51 -14.63 -8.65 29.10
N ASN A 52 -14.72 -7.59 28.28
CA ASN A 52 -13.93 -6.36 28.46
C ASN A 52 -14.73 -5.06 28.23
N LEU A 53 -15.64 -4.73 29.15
CA LEU A 53 -16.66 -3.68 28.96
C LEU A 53 -16.25 -2.24 29.36
N ALA A 54 -15.10 -1.99 29.99
CA ALA A 54 -14.78 -0.65 30.52
C ALA A 54 -13.51 0.03 29.94
N THR A 55 -12.53 -0.72 29.42
CA THR A 55 -11.22 -0.18 29.00
C THR A 55 -10.51 -0.99 27.91
N SER A 56 -11.23 -1.70 27.03
CA SER A 56 -10.57 -2.42 25.93
C SER A 56 -10.20 -1.50 24.77
N SER A 57 -8.97 -1.67 24.26
CA SER A 57 -8.55 -1.10 22.98
C SER A 57 -9.47 -1.65 21.89
N GLN A 58 -10.24 -0.76 21.24
CA GLN A 58 -11.00 -1.11 20.05
C GLN A 58 -10.06 -1.07 18.85
N GLN A 59 -9.60 -2.23 18.42
CA GLN A 59 -8.80 -2.34 17.21
C GLN A 59 -9.72 -2.22 15.99
N VAL A 60 -9.38 -1.29 15.09
CA VAL A 60 -9.94 -1.27 13.74
C VAL A 60 -9.26 -2.40 12.97
N PHE A 61 -10.07 -3.34 12.50
CA PHE A 61 -9.59 -4.46 11.70
C PHE A 61 -9.94 -4.20 10.25
N ASP A 62 -8.92 -3.97 9.42
CA ASP A 62 -9.05 -3.67 7.99
C ASP A 62 -9.45 -4.89 7.13
N TYR A 63 -9.83 -6.00 7.76
CA TYR A 63 -10.21 -7.25 7.10
C TYR A 63 -11.58 -7.18 6.39
N GLY A 64 -12.27 -6.04 6.48
CA GLY A 64 -13.55 -5.79 5.83
C GLY A 64 -13.41 -5.45 4.35
N ASP A 65 -12.29 -4.84 3.96
CA ASP A 65 -12.16 -4.14 2.69
C ASP A 65 -11.37 -4.95 1.65
N TYR A 66 -11.65 -4.65 0.39
CA TYR A 66 -10.92 -5.24 -0.74
C TYR A 66 -9.55 -4.59 -0.85
N GLU A 67 -8.52 -5.39 -1.08
CA GLU A 67 -7.19 -4.86 -1.38
C GLU A 67 -7.13 -4.54 -2.87
N TYR A 68 -6.99 -3.26 -3.23
CA TYR A 68 -6.70 -2.83 -4.60
C TYR A 68 -5.18 -2.75 -4.79
N ILE A 69 -4.69 -3.46 -5.81
CA ILE A 69 -3.27 -3.71 -6.03
C ILE A 69 -2.87 -3.11 -7.38
N GLY A 70 -1.93 -2.18 -7.33
CA GLY A 70 -1.25 -1.63 -8.49
C GLY A 70 0.11 -2.28 -8.70
N ASN A 71 0.51 -2.44 -9.96
CA ASN A 71 1.90 -2.76 -10.31
C ASN A 71 2.65 -1.45 -10.52
N ILE A 72 3.81 -1.29 -9.91
CA ILE A 72 4.70 -0.15 -10.15
C ILE A 72 6.11 -0.65 -10.42
N SER A 73 6.98 0.24 -10.87
CA SER A 73 8.40 0.04 -10.94
C SER A 73 9.15 1.15 -10.22
N ILE A 74 10.27 0.80 -9.59
CA ILE A 74 11.13 1.74 -8.87
C ILE A 74 12.57 1.47 -9.31
N GLY A 75 13.30 2.53 -9.66
CA GLY A 75 14.71 2.49 -9.97
C GLY A 75 15.07 2.45 -11.44
N THR A 76 16.38 2.53 -11.71
CA THR A 76 16.98 2.40 -13.05
C THR A 76 18.14 1.41 -13.01
N PRO A 77 18.06 0.21 -13.61
CA PRO A 77 16.89 -0.36 -14.27
C PRO A 77 15.71 -0.64 -13.31
N ASP A 78 14.53 -0.79 -13.91
CA ASP A 78 13.26 -0.93 -13.22
C ASP A 78 13.20 -2.18 -12.31
N GLN A 79 12.89 -1.98 -11.03
CA GLN A 79 12.56 -3.04 -10.08
C GLN A 79 11.05 -3.00 -9.84
N ASN A 80 10.30 -3.99 -10.33
CA ASN A 80 8.85 -3.95 -10.21
C ASN A 80 8.38 -4.19 -8.75
N PHE A 81 7.16 -3.79 -8.40
CA PHE A 81 6.51 -4.09 -7.13
C PHE A 81 5.00 -4.23 -7.32
N MET A 82 4.36 -5.05 -6.49
CA MET A 82 2.92 -5.02 -6.29
C MET A 82 2.66 -4.22 -5.01
N VAL A 83 1.91 -3.13 -5.12
CA VAL A 83 1.60 -2.25 -3.99
C VAL A 83 0.11 -2.23 -3.74
N VAL A 84 -0.28 -2.19 -2.47
CA VAL A 84 -1.66 -1.92 -2.07
C VAL A 84 -1.88 -0.41 -2.12
N LEU A 85 -2.96 0.02 -2.76
CA LEU A 85 -3.38 1.42 -2.73
C LEU A 85 -4.09 1.68 -1.40
N ASP A 86 -3.46 2.49 -0.57
CA ASP A 86 -3.95 2.88 0.75
C ASP A 86 -4.34 4.36 0.73
N THR A 87 -5.65 4.63 0.75
CA THR A 87 -6.19 6.00 0.79
C THR A 87 -6.04 6.66 2.16
N GLY A 88 -5.62 5.92 3.18
CA GLY A 88 -5.39 6.40 4.54
C GLY A 88 -3.97 6.92 4.78
N SER A 89 -3.05 6.78 3.82
CA SER A 89 -1.65 7.23 3.96
C SER A 89 -1.17 8.06 2.77
N ALA A 90 -0.11 8.83 3.00
CA ALA A 90 0.49 9.73 2.00
C ALA A 90 1.86 9.24 1.49
N ASN A 91 2.37 8.12 2.00
CA ASN A 91 3.73 7.66 1.76
C ASN A 91 3.75 6.33 1.00
N LEU A 92 4.72 6.17 0.11
CA LEU A 92 5.09 4.90 -0.48
C LEU A 92 6.21 4.27 0.35
N TRP A 93 6.04 3.02 0.77
CA TRP A 93 7.13 2.22 1.31
C TRP A 93 7.20 0.86 0.62
N VAL A 94 8.41 0.40 0.32
CA VAL A 94 8.69 -0.94 -0.18
C VAL A 94 9.74 -1.63 0.71
N PRO A 95 9.71 -2.96 0.85
CA PRO A 95 10.76 -3.68 1.57
C PRO A 95 12.15 -3.46 0.96
N GLU A 96 13.18 -3.18 1.77
CA GLU A 96 14.58 -3.21 1.35
C GLU A 96 15.17 -4.62 1.57
N THR A 97 16.30 -4.94 0.93
CA THR A 97 17.07 -6.18 1.16
C THR A 97 17.37 -6.45 2.63
N ALA A 98 17.63 -5.40 3.41
CA ALA A 98 17.90 -5.48 4.85
C ALA A 98 16.65 -5.69 5.73
N CYS A 99 15.43 -5.71 5.16
CA CYS A 99 14.23 -6.00 5.93
C CYS A 99 14.27 -7.40 6.54
N ASP A 100 13.77 -7.50 7.77
CA ASP A 100 13.73 -8.71 8.58
C ASP A 100 12.80 -9.81 8.02
N ALA A 101 12.54 -10.83 8.85
CA ALA A 101 11.73 -11.99 8.49
C ALA A 101 10.29 -11.64 8.08
N SER A 102 9.76 -10.47 8.48
CA SER A 102 8.43 -10.00 8.07
C SER A 102 8.31 -9.78 6.56
N CYS A 103 9.43 -9.47 5.89
CA CYS A 103 9.51 -9.28 4.44
C CYS A 103 9.88 -10.58 3.68
N ASN A 104 9.88 -11.73 4.35
CA ASN A 104 10.17 -13.00 3.68
C ASN A 104 9.16 -13.27 2.56
N LYS A 105 9.64 -13.81 1.44
CA LYS A 105 8.85 -14.06 0.21
C LYS A 105 8.26 -12.81 -0.44
N LYS A 106 8.63 -11.60 0.01
CA LYS A 106 8.31 -10.34 -0.68
C LYS A 106 9.45 -9.98 -1.62
N ARG A 107 9.13 -9.24 -2.67
CA ARG A 107 10.15 -8.59 -3.46
C ARG A 107 10.76 -7.45 -2.64
N LYS A 108 12.08 -7.37 -2.67
CA LYS A 108 12.86 -6.39 -1.92
C LYS A 108 13.56 -5.46 -2.91
N PHE A 109 13.55 -4.18 -2.61
CA PHE A 109 14.29 -3.15 -3.32
C PHE A 109 15.78 -3.31 -3.03
N VAL A 110 16.56 -3.36 -4.11
CA VAL A 110 18.02 -3.46 -4.09
C VAL A 110 18.58 -2.09 -4.48
N ALA A 111 18.89 -1.27 -3.47
CA ALA A 111 19.39 0.09 -3.67
C ALA A 111 20.63 0.16 -4.56
N SER A 112 21.57 -0.78 -4.40
CA SER A 112 22.80 -0.83 -5.19
C SER A 112 22.59 -1.18 -6.67
N SER A 113 21.41 -1.69 -7.02
CA SER A 113 21.06 -2.05 -8.40
C SER A 113 20.40 -0.90 -9.16
N SER A 114 20.08 0.22 -8.51
CA SER A 114 19.44 1.38 -9.14
C SER A 114 20.44 2.54 -9.27
N SER A 115 20.74 2.95 -10.50
CA SER A 115 21.59 4.11 -10.79
C SER A 115 20.92 5.45 -10.50
N SER A 116 19.59 5.47 -10.34
CA SER A 116 18.82 6.68 -10.01
C SER A 116 18.48 6.81 -8.52
N PHE A 117 18.88 5.83 -7.70
CA PHE A 117 18.61 5.86 -6.27
C PHE A 117 19.50 6.88 -5.55
N VAL A 118 18.87 7.78 -4.81
CA VAL A 118 19.53 8.73 -3.92
C VAL A 118 19.12 8.42 -2.49
N LYS A 119 20.03 7.81 -1.74
CA LYS A 119 19.81 7.45 -0.34
C LYS A 119 19.72 8.69 0.55
N SER A 120 18.74 8.73 1.44
CA SER A 120 18.73 9.70 2.56
C SER A 120 19.34 9.08 3.82
N THR A 121 19.88 9.91 4.69
CA THR A 121 20.30 9.52 6.04
C THR A 121 19.14 9.52 7.04
N LYS A 122 17.97 10.04 6.64
CA LYS A 122 16.78 10.12 7.50
C LYS A 122 16.14 8.74 7.65
N THR A 123 15.94 8.33 8.89
CA THR A 123 15.17 7.14 9.26
C THR A 123 13.72 7.51 9.55
N TRP A 124 12.82 6.53 9.49
CA TRP A 124 11.42 6.67 9.88
C TRP A 124 10.96 5.44 10.65
N THR A 125 9.97 5.62 11.52
CA THR A 125 9.31 4.53 12.25
C THR A 125 7.86 4.92 12.50
N ILE A 126 6.96 3.98 12.28
CA ILE A 126 5.53 4.09 12.54
C ILE A 126 5.15 2.95 13.49
N GLN A 127 4.50 3.31 14.60
CA GLN A 127 3.97 2.33 15.56
C GLN A 127 2.48 2.13 15.31
N TYR A 128 2.10 0.89 14.99
CA TYR A 128 0.72 0.45 14.91
C TYR A 128 0.33 -0.33 16.17
N GLY A 129 -0.97 -0.47 16.40
CA GLY A 129 -1.50 -1.33 17.46
C GLY A 129 -1.15 -2.82 17.28
N SER A 130 -0.75 -3.22 16.07
CA SER A 130 -0.38 -4.59 15.70
C SER A 130 1.12 -4.84 15.57
N GLY A 131 1.98 -3.81 15.70
CA GLY A 131 3.42 -3.90 15.47
C GLY A 131 4.00 -2.58 14.96
N ASP A 132 5.24 -2.59 14.47
CA ASP A 132 5.91 -1.42 13.89
C ASP A 132 6.28 -1.62 12.42
N ALA A 133 6.45 -0.50 11.70
CA ALA A 133 7.18 -0.45 10.45
C ALA A 133 8.27 0.62 10.56
N LYS A 134 9.45 0.34 10.03
CA LYS A 134 10.60 1.26 10.08
C LYS A 134 11.47 1.10 8.86
N GLY A 135 12.23 2.15 8.57
CA GLY A 135 13.16 2.14 7.45
C GLY A 135 13.96 3.42 7.31
N VAL A 136 14.51 3.61 6.11
CA VAL A 136 15.21 4.81 5.68
C VAL A 136 14.44 5.48 4.55
N LEU A 137 14.55 6.79 4.45
CA LEU A 137 14.03 7.53 3.31
C LEU A 137 15.02 7.43 2.13
N GLY A 138 14.48 7.53 0.92
CA GLY A 138 15.25 7.59 -0.31
C GLY A 138 14.39 8.15 -1.43
N THR A 139 15.07 8.67 -2.45
CA THR A 139 14.43 9.14 -3.67
C THR A 139 14.88 8.24 -4.81
N ASP A 140 13.94 7.81 -5.65
CA ASP A 140 14.26 7.09 -6.87
C ASP A 140 13.22 7.43 -7.96
N THR A 141 13.50 7.01 -9.19
CA THR A 141 12.56 7.10 -10.31
C THR A 141 11.44 6.07 -10.12
N MET A 142 10.20 6.49 -10.27
CA MET A 142 9.02 5.63 -10.23
C MET A 142 8.27 5.69 -11.56
N LYS A 143 7.76 4.55 -12.02
CA LYS A 143 6.87 4.46 -13.20
C LYS A 143 5.76 3.45 -12.94
#